data_AF-A0A949BUU5-F1
#
_entry.id   AF-A0A949BUU5-F1
#
_cell.length_a   1.000
_cell.length_b   1.000
_cell.length_c   1.000
_cell.angle_alpha   90.00
_cell.angle_beta   90.00
_cell.angle_gamma   90.00
#
_symmetry.space_group_name_H-M   'P 1'
#
loop_
_entity.id
_entity.type
_entity.pdbx_description
1 polymer ?
#
loop_
_entity_poly.entity_id
_entity_poly.type
_entity_poly.pdbx_seq_one_letter_code
_entity_poly.pdbx_strand_id
1 'polypeptide(L)'
;MFSYIMPWIGAVTGKRTNEVGTRRIRTLQKQLVELGYNPEEVGYMVQQLCNNRKLEQLTAEEIVRVGEALNEQLSIARQCIDLVLNNRAHR
;
A
#
# COMPACT_ATOMS: atom_id res chain seq x y z
N MET A 1 -12.51 -47.24 20.22
CA MET A 1 -13.43 -46.09 20.25
C MET A 1 -12.62 -44.87 20.68
N PHE A 2 -12.21 -44.02 19.73
CA PHE A 2 -12.02 -42.56 19.90
C PHE A 2 -11.74 -42.00 18.51
N SER A 3 -12.80 -41.45 17.91
CA SER A 3 -12.79 -40.75 16.64
C SER A 3 -12.09 -39.41 16.84
N TYR A 4 -10.94 -39.20 16.19
CA TYR A 4 -10.27 -37.90 16.11
C TYR A 4 -10.18 -37.49 14.65
N ILE A 5 -11.23 -36.82 14.18
CA ILE A 5 -11.18 -36.03 12.95
C ILE A 5 -11.51 -34.61 13.38
N MET A 6 -10.49 -33.84 13.73
CA MET A 6 -10.59 -32.38 13.78
C MET A 6 -10.38 -31.85 12.36
N PRO A 7 -11.40 -31.22 11.73
CA PRO A 7 -11.24 -30.56 10.45
C PRO A 7 -10.54 -29.21 10.68
N TRP A 8 -9.32 -29.11 10.16
CA TRP A 8 -8.96 -28.01 9.26
C TRP A 8 -9.12 -26.58 9.81
N ILE A 9 -8.31 -26.22 10.81
CA ILE A 9 -7.95 -24.83 11.07
C ILE A 9 -6.97 -24.39 9.98
N GLY A 10 -7.47 -24.17 8.76
CA GLY A 10 -6.64 -23.82 7.59
C GLY A 10 -7.06 -22.55 6.84
N ALA A 11 -8.19 -21.93 7.21
CA ALA A 11 -8.81 -20.87 6.39
C ALA A 11 -8.78 -19.45 6.99
N VAL A 12 -8.23 -19.24 8.18
CA VAL A 12 -8.42 -17.96 8.93
C VAL A 12 -7.20 -17.01 8.91
N THR A 13 -6.04 -17.45 8.42
CA THR A 13 -4.82 -16.61 8.47
C THR A 13 -4.66 -15.65 7.27
N GLY A 14 -5.23 -15.95 6.10
CA GLY A 14 -5.05 -15.13 4.89
C GLY A 14 -5.84 -13.81 4.85
N LYS A 15 -6.98 -13.72 5.56
CA LYS A 15 -7.83 -12.51 5.51
C LYS A 15 -7.27 -11.34 6.32
N ARG A 16 -6.69 -11.59 7.49
CA ARG A 16 -6.20 -10.52 8.39
C ARG A 16 -4.97 -9.79 7.83
N THR A 17 -4.10 -10.49 7.11
CA THR A 17 -2.91 -9.88 6.49
C THR A 17 -3.29 -8.95 5.34
N ASN A 18 -4.31 -9.31 4.55
CA ASN A 18 -4.85 -8.43 3.50
C ASN A 18 -5.42 -7.13 4.05
N GLU A 19 -6.14 -7.16 5.17
CA GLU A 19 -6.71 -5.96 5.79
C GLU A 19 -5.63 -4.99 6.31
N VAL A 20 -4.55 -5.52 6.90
CA VAL A 20 -3.44 -4.70 7.39
C VAL A 20 -2.68 -4.03 6.25
N GLY A 21 -2.40 -4.78 5.17
CA GLY A 21 -1.66 -4.25 4.04
C GLY A 21 -2.47 -3.26 3.18
N THR A 22 -3.77 -3.52 3.00
CA THR A 22 -4.67 -2.55 2.33
C THR A 22 -4.82 -1.26 3.14
N ARG A 23 -4.87 -1.35 4.48
CA ARG A 23 -4.86 -0.16 5.34
C ARG A 23 -3.59 0.66 5.17
N ARG A 24 -2.43 0.01 5.06
CA ARG A 24 -1.14 0.67 4.84
C ARG A 24 -1.11 1.40 3.50
N ILE A 25 -1.59 0.77 2.42
CA ILE A 25 -1.73 1.42 1.10
C ILE A 25 -2.61 2.67 1.18
N ARG A 26 -3.74 2.59 1.89
CA ARG A 26 -4.66 3.72 2.07
C ARG A 26 -4.02 4.88 2.85
N THR A 27 -3.18 4.58 3.84
CA THR A 27 -2.40 5.60 4.55
C THR A 27 -1.37 6.26 3.65
N LEU A 28 -0.67 5.49 2.80
CA LEU A 28 0.29 6.02 1.83
C LEU A 28 -0.40 6.93 0.80
N GLN A 29 -1.58 6.54 0.32
CA GLN A 29 -2.39 7.42 -0.55
C GLN A 29 -2.73 8.75 0.12
N LYS A 30 -3.15 8.73 1.39
CA LYS A 30 -3.43 9.97 2.13
C LYS A 30 -2.20 10.86 2.24
N GLN A 31 -1.04 10.29 2.54
CA GLN A 31 0.21 11.05 2.63
C GLN A 31 0.59 11.70 1.30
N LEU A 32 0.36 11.05 0.17
CA LEU A 32 0.57 11.65 -1.16
C LEU A 32 -0.36 12.85 -1.40
N VAL A 33 -1.64 12.71 -1.04
CA VAL A 33 -2.61 13.80 -1.15
C VAL A 33 -2.23 14.97 -0.22
N GLU A 34 -1.76 14.69 1.00
CA GLU A 34 -1.26 15.70 1.93
C GLU A 34 -0.01 16.43 1.41
N LEU A 35 0.82 15.77 0.60
CA LEU A 35 1.96 16.41 -0.08
C LEU A 35 1.53 17.29 -1.27
N GLY A 36 0.24 17.29 -1.63
CA GLY A 36 -0.31 18.10 -2.72
C GLY A 36 -0.50 17.34 -4.04
N TYR A 37 -0.34 16.00 -4.05
CA TYR A 37 -0.68 15.21 -5.23
C TYR A 37 -2.21 15.13 -5.41
N ASN A 38 -2.65 15.10 -6.67
CA ASN A 38 -4.07 14.94 -6.98
C ASN A 38 -4.54 13.54 -6.54
N PRO A 39 -5.62 13.42 -5.74
CA PRO A 39 -6.17 12.11 -5.34
C PRO A 39 -6.50 11.19 -6.52
N GLU A 40 -6.88 11.73 -7.68
CA GLU A 40 -7.15 10.93 -8.89
C GLU A 40 -5.88 10.32 -9.48
N GLU A 41 -4.77 11.06 -9.53
CA GLU A 41 -3.48 10.56 -9.99
C GLU A 41 -2.93 9.50 -9.02
N VAL A 42 -3.07 9.75 -7.72
CA VAL A 42 -2.70 8.79 -6.67
C VAL A 42 -3.55 7.51 -6.78
N GLY A 43 -4.85 7.64 -7.10
CA GLY A 43 -5.73 6.52 -7.40
C GLY A 43 -5.26 5.72 -8.61
N TYR A 44 -4.92 6.41 -9.70
CA TYR A 44 -4.43 5.80 -10.93
C TYR A 44 -3.10 5.06 -10.74
N MET A 45 -2.16 5.63 -9.98
CA MET A 45 -0.88 4.99 -9.63
C MET A 45 -1.10 3.69 -8.86
N VAL A 46 -1.98 3.71 -7.85
CA VAL A 46 -2.28 2.49 -7.08
C VAL A 46 -2.96 1.44 -7.97
N GLN A 47 -3.85 1.86 -8.86
CA GLN A 47 -4.54 0.96 -9.79
C GLN A 47 -3.58 0.34 -10.81
N GLN A 48 -2.61 1.10 -11.31
CA GLN A 48 -1.50 0.63 -12.15
C GLN A 48 -0.64 -0.40 -11.42
N LEU A 49 -0.23 -0.10 -10.18
CA LEU A 49 0.56 -1.01 -9.35
C LEU A 49 -0.21 -2.29 -8.99
N CYS A 50 -1.53 -2.20 -8.87
CA CYS A 50 -2.41 -3.34 -8.63
C CYS A 50 -2.80 -4.10 -9.91
N ASN A 51 -2.22 -3.78 -11.07
CA ASN A 51 -2.50 -4.45 -12.34
C ASN A 51 -4.01 -4.45 -12.70
N ASN A 52 -4.72 -3.34 -12.43
CA ASN A 52 -6.19 -3.22 -12.55
C ASN A 52 -7.01 -4.18 -11.67
N ARG A 53 -6.40 -4.90 -10.73
CA ARG A 53 -7.14 -5.71 -9.75
C ARG A 53 -7.52 -4.87 -8.55
N LYS A 54 -8.64 -5.22 -7.91
CA LYS A 54 -9.05 -4.58 -6.65
C LYS A 54 -8.08 -4.99 -5.54
N LEU A 55 -7.80 -4.06 -4.62
CA LEU A 55 -7.01 -4.27 -3.40
C LEU A 55 -7.39 -5.55 -2.62
N GLU A 56 -8.66 -5.95 -2.70
CA GLU A 56 -9.23 -7.13 -2.04
C GLU A 56 -8.88 -8.46 -2.73
N GLN A 57 -8.44 -8.42 -3.99
CA GLN A 57 -8.10 -9.58 -4.82
C GLN A 57 -6.60 -9.87 -4.86
N LEU A 58 -5.77 -8.97 -4.30
CA LEU A 58 -4.32 -9.18 -4.25
C LEU A 58 -3.95 -10.18 -3.17
N THR A 59 -2.93 -10.98 -3.46
CA THR A 59 -2.32 -11.85 -2.45
C THR A 59 -1.51 -11.03 -1.45
N ALA A 60 -1.24 -11.59 -0.27
CA ALA A 60 -0.45 -10.91 0.75
C ALA A 60 0.92 -10.45 0.21
N GLU A 61 1.54 -11.22 -0.69
CA GLU A 61 2.81 -10.87 -1.34
C GLU A 61 2.67 -9.68 -2.29
N GLU A 62 1.60 -9.64 -3.10
CA GLU A 62 1.34 -8.53 -4.00
C GLU A 62 1.05 -7.24 -3.21
N ILE A 63 0.31 -7.33 -2.10
CA ILE A 63 0.05 -6.17 -1.24
C ILE A 63 1.32 -5.61 -0.62
N VAL A 64 2.25 -6.48 -0.20
CA VAL A 64 3.57 -6.03 0.29
C VAL A 64 4.33 -5.32 -0.82
N ARG A 65 4.39 -5.88 -2.03
CA ARG A 65 5.07 -5.22 -3.18
C ARG A 65 4.46 -3.87 -3.52
N VAL A 66 3.13 -3.78 -3.58
CA VAL A 66 2.44 -2.51 -3.86
C VAL A 66 2.72 -1.50 -2.74
N GLY A 67 2.72 -1.94 -1.49
CA GLY A 67 3.05 -1.11 -0.33
C GLY A 67 4.49 -0.60 -0.35
N GLU A 68 5.45 -1.42 -0.77
CA GLU A 68 6.85 -1.02 -0.94
C GLU A 68 7.03 -0.02 -2.09
N ALA A 69 6.43 -0.31 -3.26
CA ALA A 69 6.48 0.60 -4.41
C ALA A 69 5.88 1.98 -4.08
N LEU A 70 4.74 2.03 -3.40
CA LEU A 70 4.16 3.29 -2.94
C LEU A 70 5.02 4.02 -1.91
N ASN A 71 5.67 3.28 -1.02
CA ASN A 71 6.56 3.87 -0.02
C ASN A 71 7.82 4.45 -0.67
N GLU A 72 8.35 3.80 -1.70
CA GLU A 72 9.46 4.32 -2.52
C GLU A 72 9.04 5.59 -3.26
N GLN A 73 7.86 5.59 -3.90
CA GLN A 73 7.30 6.78 -4.55
C GLN A 73 7.13 7.94 -3.56
N LEU A 74 6.66 7.67 -2.35
CA LEU A 74 6.56 8.67 -1.29
C LEU A 74 7.92 9.19 -0.84
N SER A 75 8.91 8.30 -0.73
CA SER A 75 10.28 8.68 -0.36
C SER A 75 10.87 9.63 -1.40
N ILE A 76 10.72 9.31 -2.69
CA ILE A 76 11.15 10.16 -3.80
C ILE A 76 10.41 11.50 -3.77
N ALA A 77 9.07 11.48 -3.65
CA ALA A 77 8.27 12.69 -3.59
C ALA A 77 8.69 13.61 -2.43
N ARG A 78 8.95 13.04 -1.25
CA ARG A 78 9.45 13.79 -0.09
C ARG A 78 10.84 14.37 -0.35
N GLN A 79 11.76 13.61 -0.93
CA GLN A 79 13.09 14.10 -1.28
C GLN A 79 13.04 15.23 -2.31
N CYS A 80 12.17 15.14 -3.33
CA CYS A 80 11.96 16.20 -4.29
C CYS A 80 11.42 17.48 -3.61
N ILE A 81 10.45 17.34 -2.70
CA ILE A 81 9.90 18.47 -1.94
C ILE A 81 10.97 19.09 -1.05
N ASP A 82 11.74 18.27 -0.34
CA ASP A 82 12.84 18.73 0.51
C ASP A 82 13.88 19.51 -0.32
N LEU A 83 14.32 18.96 -1.46
CA LEU A 83 15.24 19.63 -2.37
C LEU A 83 14.70 20.98 -2.86
N VAL A 84 13.41 21.07 -3.20
CA VAL A 84 12.76 22.29 -3.66
C VAL A 84 12.63 23.32 -2.53
N LEU A 85 12.28 22.90 -1.32
CA LEU A 85 12.17 23.78 -0.15
C LEU A 85 13.54 24.25 0.34
N ASN A 86 14.53 23.36 0.37
CA ASN A 86 15.88 23.65 0.84
C ASN A 86 16.66 24.50 -0.18
N ASN A 87 16.41 24.36 -1.50
CA ASN A 87 16.93 25.30 -2.49
C ASN A 87 16.34 26.71 -2.35
N ARG A 88 15.08 26.85 -1.90
CA ARG A 88 14.47 28.16 -1.68
C ARG A 88 15.00 28.87 -0.42
N ALA A 89 15.56 28.15 0.54
CA ALA A 89 16.16 28.74 1.74
C ALA A 89 17.54 29.38 1.50
N HIS A 90 18.20 29.04 0.40
CA HIS A 90 19.53 29.54 0.03
C HIS A 90 19.52 30.64 -1.06
N ARG A 91 18.36 31.20 -1.39
CA ARG A 91 18.22 32.25 -2.41
C ARG A 91 17.72 33.58 -1.85
#